data_AF-A0A1U7LI73-F1
#
_entry.id   AF-A0A1U7LI73-F1
#
_cell.length_a   1.000
_cell.length_b   1.000
_cell.length_c   1.000
_cell.angle_alpha   90.00
_cell.angle_beta   90.00
_cell.angle_gamma   90.00
#
_symmetry.space_group_name_H-M   'P 1'
#
loop_
_entity.id
_entity.type
_entity.pdbx_description
1 polymer ?
#
loop_
_entity_poly.entity_id
_entity_poly.type
_entity_poly.pdbx_seq_one_letter_code
_entity_poly.pdbx_strand_id
1 'polypeptide(L)'
;MMINERPVPPALGMSGSLVGITTMVAILKPKITFSVGGIIPVPAWFCAIGFIGYDLFYGAGYGGSSKTAHWGHLGGAAFALLYYVVSIRRRLRPSRPNLMVGQLRKHPPPPSSAR
;
A
#
# COMPACT_ATOMS: atom_id res chain seq x y z
N MET A 1 -15.98 42.36 -21.38
CA MET A 1 -14.93 41.37 -21.67
C MET A 1 -15.23 40.14 -20.83
N MET A 2 -15.86 39.12 -21.41
CA MET A 2 -16.24 37.88 -20.72
C MET A 2 -15.09 36.88 -20.83
N ILE A 3 -14.40 36.61 -19.72
CA ILE A 3 -13.41 35.54 -19.66
C ILE A 3 -14.16 34.21 -19.63
N ASN A 4 -13.94 33.41 -20.67
CA ASN A 4 -14.42 32.04 -20.80
C ASN A 4 -13.66 31.17 -19.78
N GLU A 5 -14.19 31.04 -18.57
CA GLU A 5 -13.67 30.10 -17.57
C GLU A 5 -14.05 28.69 -18.00
N ARG A 6 -13.19 28.04 -18.78
CA ARG A 6 -13.32 26.59 -19.00
C ARG A 6 -13.24 25.93 -17.62
N PRO A 7 -14.26 25.15 -17.20
CA PRO A 7 -14.17 24.39 -15.97
C PRO A 7 -12.95 23.48 -16.07
N VAL A 8 -11.89 23.78 -15.31
CA VAL A 8 -10.76 22.86 -15.17
C VAL A 8 -11.33 21.60 -14.52
N PRO A 9 -11.23 20.41 -15.16
CA PRO A 9 -11.73 19.19 -14.57
C PRO A 9 -11.11 19.02 -13.18
N PRO A 10 -11.89 18.88 -12.11
CA PRO A 10 -11.40 18.94 -10.73
C PRO A 10 -10.47 17.77 -10.34
N ALA A 11 -10.23 16.81 -11.22
CA ALA A 11 -9.31 15.70 -10.97
C ALA A 11 -8.73 15.13 -12.28
N LEU A 12 -7.46 15.42 -12.56
CA LEU A 12 -6.67 14.76 -13.63
C LEU A 12 -6.10 13.40 -13.19
N GLY A 13 -6.40 12.95 -11.96
CA GLY A 13 -6.48 11.55 -11.53
C GLY A 13 -5.18 10.76 -11.28
N MET A 14 -4.05 11.09 -11.93
CA MET A 14 -2.82 10.28 -11.81
C MET A 14 -2.21 10.33 -10.39
N SER A 15 -2.25 11.47 -9.72
CA SER A 15 -1.59 11.67 -8.43
C SER A 15 -2.16 10.78 -7.33
N GLY A 16 -3.47 10.48 -7.35
CA GLY A 16 -4.08 9.55 -6.39
C GLY A 16 -3.55 8.12 -6.54
N SER A 17 -3.33 7.65 -7.77
CA SER A 17 -2.71 6.35 -8.03
C SER A 17 -1.28 6.28 -7.53
N LEU A 18 -0.50 7.36 -7.72
CA LEU A 18 0.87 7.44 -7.21
C LEU A 18 0.89 7.37 -5.67
N VAL A 19 0.02 8.13 -5.00
CA VAL A 19 -0.12 8.06 -3.54
C VAL A 19 -0.46 6.62 -3.10
N GLY A 20 -1.41 5.96 -3.76
CA GLY A 20 -1.75 4.56 -3.47
C GLY A 20 -0.57 3.59 -3.66
N ILE A 21 0.20 3.72 -4.75
CA ILE A 21 1.40 2.89 -4.99
C ILE A 21 2.45 3.15 -3.90
N THR A 22 2.74 4.41 -3.59
CA THR A 22 3.67 4.78 -2.52
C THR A 22 3.23 4.22 -1.18
N THR A 23 1.94 4.28 -0.84
CA THR A 23 1.37 3.67 0.37
C THR A 23 1.53 2.15 0.37
N MET A 24 1.25 1.46 -0.74
CA MET A 24 1.43 0.00 -0.82
C MET A 24 2.91 -0.39 -0.65
N VAL A 25 3.81 0.35 -1.28
CA VAL A 25 5.26 0.15 -1.12
C VAL A 25 5.68 0.36 0.33
N ALA A 26 5.20 1.41 0.99
CA ALA A 26 5.46 1.67 2.40
C ALA A 26 4.97 0.53 3.30
N ILE A 27 3.81 -0.07 3.01
CA ILE A 27 3.27 -1.22 3.74
C ILE A 27 4.15 -2.46 3.55
N LEU A 28 4.56 -2.76 2.32
CA LEU A 28 5.29 -3.98 1.99
C LEU A 28 6.77 -3.92 2.37
N LYS A 29 7.38 -2.75 2.20
CA LYS A 29 8.83 -2.52 2.32
C LYS A 29 9.10 -1.12 2.89
N PRO A 30 8.79 -0.85 4.17
CA PRO A 30 8.83 0.50 4.74
C PRO A 30 10.20 1.18 4.67
N LYS A 31 11.29 0.40 4.68
CA LYS A 31 12.66 0.91 4.73
C LYS A 31 13.26 1.26 3.36
N ILE A 32 12.59 0.95 2.24
CA ILE A 32 13.13 1.37 0.94
C ILE A 32 13.07 2.89 0.84
N THR A 33 14.02 3.49 0.14
CA THR A 33 14.13 4.94 0.05
C THR A 33 13.58 5.44 -1.28
N PHE A 34 12.84 6.55 -1.21
CA PHE A 34 12.52 7.39 -2.36
C PHE A 34 13.44 8.61 -2.35
N SER A 35 13.90 9.02 -3.53
CA SER A 35 14.66 10.26 -3.66
C SER A 35 13.69 11.43 -3.80
N VAL A 36 13.55 12.22 -2.75
CA VAL A 36 12.71 13.43 -2.75
C VAL A 36 13.53 14.58 -3.34
N GLY A 37 12.99 15.20 -4.39
CA GLY A 37 13.67 16.28 -5.11
C GLY A 37 14.98 15.84 -5.80
N GLY A 38 15.21 14.54 -5.95
CA GLY A 38 16.43 13.97 -6.56
C GLY A 38 17.65 13.94 -5.63
N ILE A 39 17.55 14.44 -4.39
CA ILE A 39 18.70 14.64 -3.50
C ILE A 39 18.53 13.91 -2.17
N ILE A 40 17.35 14.01 -1.54
CA ILE A 40 17.15 13.56 -0.17
C ILE A 40 16.55 12.15 -0.19
N PRO A 41 17.27 11.11 0.26
CA PRO A 41 16.70 9.78 0.40
C PRO A 41 15.78 9.76 1.63
N VAL A 42 14.51 9.47 1.40
CA VAL A 42 13.49 9.41 2.44
C VAL A 42 12.89 8.02 2.46
N PRO A 43 12.76 7.36 3.63
CA PRO A 43 12.16 6.03 3.69
C PRO A 43 10.68 6.08 3.29
N ALA A 44 10.22 5.03 2.61
CA ALA A 44 8.89 4.94 2.02
C ALA A 44 7.76 5.16 3.04
N TRP A 45 7.92 4.65 4.26
CA TRP A 45 6.95 4.86 5.33
C TRP A 45 6.76 6.35 5.65
N PHE A 46 7.86 7.12 5.63
CA PHE A 46 7.82 8.55 5.93
C PHE A 46 7.15 9.33 4.80
N CYS A 47 7.45 8.99 3.53
CA CYS A 47 6.75 9.57 2.38
C CYS A 47 5.24 9.32 2.44
N ALA A 48 4.82 8.09 2.74
CA ALA A 48 3.41 7.74 2.80
C ALA A 48 2.67 8.49 3.93
N ILE A 49 3.25 8.54 5.13
CA ILE A 49 2.66 9.32 6.24
C ILE A 49 2.63 10.81 5.92
N GLY A 50 3.68 11.35 5.31
CA GLY A 50 3.74 12.74 4.88
C GLY A 50 2.63 13.11 3.91
N PHE A 51 2.41 12.31 2.87
CA PHE A 51 1.31 12.53 1.92
C PHE A 51 -0.06 12.44 2.60
N ILE A 52 -0.31 11.39 3.37
CA ILE A 52 -1.60 11.20 4.06
C ILE A 52 -1.87 12.35 5.03
N GLY A 53 -0.88 12.77 5.82
CA GLY A 53 -1.00 13.87 6.77
C GLY A 53 -1.23 15.22 6.09
N TYR A 54 -0.50 15.49 5.01
CA TYR A 54 -0.69 16.68 4.20
C TYR A 54 -2.10 16.74 3.59
N ASP A 55 -2.56 15.65 2.99
CA ASP A 55 -3.89 15.58 2.38
C ASP A 55 -5.02 15.65 3.42
N LEU A 56 -4.84 15.09 4.62
CA LEU A 56 -5.78 15.26 5.74
C LEU A 56 -5.86 16.71 6.20
N PHE A 57 -4.71 17.39 6.37
CA PHE A 57 -4.66 18.76 6.86
C PHE A 57 -5.38 19.73 5.89
N TYR A 58 -5.08 19.64 4.59
CA TYR A 58 -5.72 20.48 3.59
C TYR A 58 -7.14 20.03 3.26
N GLY A 59 -7.40 18.71 3.20
CA GLY A 59 -8.73 18.16 2.96
C GLY A 59 -9.74 18.52 4.05
N ALA A 60 -9.29 18.62 5.31
CA ALA A 60 -10.09 19.08 6.44
C ALA A 60 -10.27 20.61 6.51
N GLY A 61 -9.70 21.37 5.57
CA GLY A 61 -9.87 22.82 5.48
C GLY A 61 -8.90 23.64 6.32
N TYR A 62 -7.94 23.02 7.03
CA TYR A 62 -6.96 23.74 7.85
C TYR A 62 -5.88 24.48 7.04
N GLY A 63 -5.70 24.12 5.76
CA GLY A 63 -4.69 24.71 4.86
C GLY A 63 -5.21 25.77 3.88
N GLY A 64 -6.49 26.17 3.98
CA GLY A 64 -7.12 27.09 3.02
C GLY A 64 -7.48 26.44 1.68
N SER A 65 -7.90 27.27 0.71
CA SER A 65 -8.37 26.83 -0.61
C SER A 65 -7.21 26.29 -1.46
N SER A 66 -7.17 24.98 -1.68
CA SER A 66 -6.22 24.31 -2.57
C SER A 66 -6.90 23.90 -3.88
N LYS A 67 -6.20 24.02 -5.01
CA LYS A 67 -6.65 23.50 -6.32
C LYS A 67 -6.40 22.00 -6.47
N THR A 68 -5.90 21.34 -5.43
CA THR A 68 -5.52 19.91 -5.42
C THR A 68 -6.64 19.04 -4.84
N ALA A 69 -6.92 17.91 -5.47
CA ALA A 69 -7.92 16.94 -5.01
C ALA A 69 -7.39 16.05 -3.86
N HIS A 70 -7.22 16.61 -2.66
CA HIS A 70 -6.70 15.91 -1.48
C HIS A 70 -7.48 14.64 -1.13
N TRP A 71 -8.81 14.68 -1.26
CA TRP A 71 -9.67 13.52 -1.06
C TRP A 71 -9.43 12.39 -2.06
N GLY A 72 -9.00 12.72 -3.28
CA GLY A 72 -8.60 11.73 -4.28
C GLY A 72 -7.33 10.99 -3.89
N HIS A 73 -6.35 11.69 -3.31
CA HIS A 73 -5.14 11.08 -2.79
C HIS A 73 -5.42 10.17 -1.58
N LEU A 74 -6.26 10.62 -0.64
CA LEU A 74 -6.69 9.81 0.49
C LEU A 74 -7.43 8.55 0.04
N GLY A 75 -8.26 8.64 -1.00
CA GLY A 75 -8.89 7.48 -1.63
C GLY A 75 -7.87 6.46 -2.15
N GLY A 76 -6.80 6.92 -2.80
CA GLY A 76 -5.70 6.07 -3.25
C GLY A 76 -4.96 5.37 -2.10
N ALA A 77 -4.62 6.12 -1.05
CA ALA A 77 -3.98 5.56 0.15
C ALA A 77 -4.89 4.53 0.86
N ALA A 78 -6.18 4.86 1.01
CA ALA A 78 -7.17 3.98 1.62
C ALA A 78 -7.35 2.69 0.80
N PHE A 79 -7.40 2.79 -0.53
CA PHE A 79 -7.47 1.63 -1.41
C PHE A 79 -6.25 0.71 -1.23
N ALA A 80 -5.04 1.27 -1.21
CA ALA A 80 -3.81 0.49 -1.02
C ALA A 80 -3.83 -0.29 0.31
N LEU A 81 -4.24 0.37 1.41
CA LEU A 81 -4.37 -0.27 2.71
C LEU A 81 -5.41 -1.40 2.68
N LEU A 82 -6.60 -1.13 2.13
CA LEU A 82 -7.67 -2.11 2.04
C LEU A 82 -7.25 -3.32 1.19
N TYR A 83 -6.64 -3.07 0.03
CA TYR A 83 -6.16 -4.13 -0.86
C TYR A 83 -5.07 -4.97 -0.19
N TYR A 84 -4.18 -4.35 0.59
CA TYR A 84 -3.21 -5.10 1.39
C TYR A 84 -3.89 -6.04 2.39
N VAL A 85 -4.83 -5.53 3.19
CA VAL A 85 -5.49 -6.29 4.25
C VAL A 85 -6.34 -7.44 3.70
N VAL A 86 -7.12 -7.18 2.65
CA VAL A 86 -8.07 -8.14 2.07
C VAL A 86 -7.37 -9.19 1.21
N SER A 87 -6.41 -8.77 0.37
CA SER A 87 -5.85 -9.61 -0.69
C SER A 87 -4.41 -10.05 -0.41
N ILE A 88 -3.52 -9.09 -0.18
CA ILE A 88 -2.06 -9.36 -0.17
C ILE A 88 -1.63 -10.06 1.11
N ARG A 89 -2.10 -9.61 2.28
CA ARG A 89 -1.73 -10.17 3.58
C ARG A 89 -2.01 -11.66 3.69
N ARG A 90 -3.10 -12.14 3.05
CA ARG A 90 -3.45 -13.56 3.01
C ARG A 90 -2.48 -14.37 2.15
N ARG A 91 -2.06 -13.82 1.01
CA ARG A 91 -1.10 -14.44 0.08
C ARG A 91 0.32 -14.50 0.65
N LEU A 92 0.68 -13.56 1.51
CA LEU A 92 1.98 -13.53 2.19
C LEU A 92 2.06 -14.47 3.40
N ARG A 93 0.96 -15.08 3.85
CA ARG A 93 1.02 -16.13 4.89
C ARG A 93 1.59 -17.41 4.28
N PRO A 94 2.68 -17.98 4.83
CA PRO A 94 3.15 -19.28 4.38
C PRO A 94 2.03 -20.32 4.50
N SER A 95 1.78 -21.07 3.43
CA SER A 95 0.98 -22.29 3.48
C SER A 95 1.58 -23.18 4.56
N ARG A 96 0.84 -23.45 5.64
CA ARG A 96 1.32 -24.30 6.75
C ARG A 96 1.84 -25.63 6.18
N PRO A 97 3.16 -25.87 6.15
CA PRO A 97 3.65 -27.19 5.81
C PRO A 97 3.57 -28.00 7.11
N ASN A 98 2.48 -28.74 7.33
CA ASN A 98 2.42 -29.95 8.17
C ASN A 98 1.02 -30.30 8.65
N LEU A 99 0.23 -30.90 7.77
CA LEU A 99 -0.70 -31.96 8.19
C LEU A 99 -0.33 -33.32 7.57
N MET A 100 0.50 -33.35 6.52
CA MET A 100 0.93 -34.58 5.84
C MET A 100 2.15 -35.27 6.47
N VAL A 101 3.10 -34.55 7.06
CA VAL A 101 4.26 -35.17 7.74
C VAL A 101 3.85 -35.94 9.00
N GLY A 102 2.77 -35.50 9.66
CA GLY A 102 2.15 -36.26 10.75
C GLY A 102 1.38 -37.51 10.31
N GLN A 103 1.07 -37.66 9.02
CA GLN A 103 0.41 -38.84 8.45
C GLN A 103 1.43 -39.84 7.88
N LEU A 104 2.56 -39.37 7.33
CA LEU A 104 3.65 -40.23 6.89
C LEU A 104 4.38 -40.93 8.05
N ARG A 105 4.40 -40.29 9.23
CA ARG A 105 4.99 -40.87 10.44
C ARG A 105 4.09 -41.92 11.12
N LYS A 106 2.85 -42.11 10.66
CA LYS A 106 1.94 -43.14 11.19
C LYS A 106 2.12 -44.51 10.57
N HIS A 107 2.95 -44.65 9.53
CA HIS A 107 3.26 -45.96 8.98
C HIS A 107 4.48 -46.54 9.72
N PRO A 108 4.32 -47.56 10.58
CA PRO A 108 5.46 -48.26 11.14
C PRO A 108 6.27 -48.89 9.99
N PRO A 109 7.62 -48.94 10.12
CA PRO A 109 8.45 -49.64 9.14
C PRO A 109 8.03 -51.11 9.07
N PRO A 110 8.10 -51.75 7.88
CA PRO A 110 7.81 -53.17 7.75
C PRO A 110 8.72 -53.98 8.68
N PRO A 111 8.23 -55.06 9.31
CA PRO A 111 9.04 -55.89 10.20
C PRO A 111 10.27 -56.37 9.43
N SER A 112 11.46 -56.18 10.00
CA SER A 112 12.67 -56.74 9.42
C SER A 112 12.47 -58.25 9.35
N SER A 113 12.38 -58.79 8.13
CA SER A 113 12.42 -60.23 7.92
C SER A 113 13.77 -60.72 8.42
N ALA A 114 13.80 -61.15 9.68
CA ALA A 114 14.90 -61.88 10.24
C ALA A 114 14.98 -63.22 9.50
N ARG A 115 15.88 -63.29 8.52
CA ARG A 115 16.58 -64.49 8.07
C ARG A 115 17.73 -64.10 7.16
#